data_AF-A0AAN8P9N0-F1
#
_entry.id   AF-A0AAN8P9N0-F1
#
_cell.length_a   1.000
_cell.length_b   1.000
_cell.length_c   1.000
_cell.angle_alpha   90.00
_cell.angle_beta   90.00
_cell.angle_gamma   90.00
#
_symmetry.space_group_name_H-M   'P 1'
#
loop_
_entity.id
_entity.type
_entity.pdbx_description
1 polymer ?
#
loop_
_entity_poly.entity_id
_entity_poly.type
_entity_poly.pdbx_seq_one_letter_code
_entity_poly.pdbx_strand_id
1 'polypeptide(L)'
;MGRPRLIILIRHAQSEGNQNKAIHQTIPDHRVKLTQFGHEQARAAGHRLKDILLPSDTLQIYTSPYRRTRETTANIVESLGDDWKEKTTVYEEPRIREQVWKLPRMLGISRENMAGKSCLWSLLLPNP
;
A
#
# COMPACT_ATOMS: atom_id res chain seq x y z
N MET A 1 9.83 -23.79 0.61
CA MET A 1 10.65 -22.63 0.19
C MET A 1 11.56 -22.19 1.34
N GLY A 2 12.50 -21.28 1.09
CA GLY A 2 13.38 -20.73 2.13
C GLY A 2 12.74 -19.60 2.95
N ARG A 3 13.33 -19.28 4.12
CA ARG A 3 12.94 -18.15 4.97
C ARG A 3 13.29 -16.82 4.28
N PRO A 4 12.45 -15.77 4.34
CA PRO A 4 12.74 -14.51 3.67
C PRO A 4 13.85 -13.72 4.39
N ARG A 5 14.72 -13.05 3.62
CA ARG A 5 15.83 -12.23 4.13
C ARG A 5 15.34 -10.96 4.85
N LEU A 6 14.29 -10.33 4.31
CA LEU A 6 13.70 -9.09 4.81
C LEU A 6 12.17 -9.17 4.78
N ILE A 7 11.51 -8.38 5.63
CA ILE A 7 10.09 -8.06 5.54
C ILE A 7 10.00 -6.53 5.52
N ILE A 8 9.56 -5.96 4.39
CA ILE A 8 9.49 -4.52 4.16
C ILE A 8 8.02 -4.10 4.10
N LEU A 9 7.64 -3.08 4.88
CA LEU A 9 6.25 -2.73 5.13
C LEU A 9 5.94 -1.31 4.60
N ILE A 10 5.39 -1.23 3.39
CA ILE A 10 5.18 0.04 2.68
C ILE A 10 3.71 0.49 2.83
N ARG A 11 3.50 1.71 3.34
CA ARG A 11 2.19 2.37 3.34
C ARG A 11 1.90 2.94 1.94
N HIS A 12 0.62 2.97 1.54
CA HIS A 12 0.21 3.69 0.33
C HIS A 12 0.66 5.17 0.36
N ALA A 13 0.97 5.72 -0.80
CA ALA A 13 1.34 7.12 -0.95
C ALA A 13 0.13 8.08 -0.84
N GLN A 14 0.34 9.40 -0.91
CA GLN A 14 -0.72 10.40 -0.70
C GLN A 14 -1.91 10.22 -1.65
N SER A 15 -3.08 9.89 -1.07
CA SER A 15 -4.34 9.73 -1.80
C SER A 15 -5.18 11.02 -1.83
N GLU A 16 -6.12 11.11 -2.78
CA GLU A 16 -7.05 12.24 -2.89
C GLU A 16 -7.83 12.46 -1.57
N GLY A 17 -8.20 11.36 -0.89
CA GLY A 17 -8.87 11.37 0.42
C GLY A 17 -7.97 11.74 1.60
N ASN A 18 -6.64 11.71 1.43
CA ASN A 18 -5.71 12.29 2.41
C ASN A 18 -5.64 13.81 2.30
N GLN A 19 -5.77 14.38 1.09
CA GLN A 19 -5.89 15.83 0.90
C GLN A 19 -7.29 16.33 1.30
N ASN A 20 -8.35 15.72 0.77
CA ASN A 20 -9.73 16.15 0.98
C ASN A 20 -10.63 15.00 1.48
N LYS A 21 -10.88 14.97 2.78
CA LYS A 21 -11.77 13.98 3.43
C LYS A 21 -13.23 14.03 2.94
N ALA A 22 -13.66 15.12 2.30
CA ALA A 22 -15.00 15.22 1.72
C ALA A 22 -15.16 14.36 0.45
N ILE A 23 -14.08 13.95 -0.21
CA ILE A 23 -14.15 13.10 -1.41
C ILE A 23 -14.83 11.75 -1.13
N HIS A 24 -14.82 11.27 0.13
CA HIS A 24 -15.54 10.06 0.55
C HIS A 24 -17.08 10.20 0.53
N GLN A 25 -17.62 11.39 0.24
CA GLN A 25 -19.04 11.61 -0.03
C GLN A 25 -19.42 11.28 -1.49
N THR A 26 -18.49 11.43 -2.43
CA THR A 26 -18.71 11.26 -3.87
C THR A 26 -18.01 10.03 -4.45
N ILE A 27 -16.87 9.63 -3.88
CA ILE A 27 -16.06 8.47 -4.29
C ILE A 27 -16.02 7.44 -3.15
N PRO A 28 -16.49 6.20 -3.36
CA PRO A 28 -16.34 5.12 -2.39
C PRO A 28 -14.86 4.88 -2.04
N ASP A 29 -14.53 4.72 -0.75
CA ASP A 29 -13.13 4.70 -0.28
C ASP A 29 -12.18 3.76 -1.08
N HIS A 30 -12.64 2.55 -1.39
CA HIS A 30 -11.87 1.57 -2.17
C HIS A 30 -11.46 2.05 -3.58
N ARG A 31 -12.12 3.10 -4.11
CA ARG A 31 -11.87 3.72 -5.43
C ARG A 31 -11.08 5.03 -5.36
N VAL A 32 -10.78 5.55 -4.17
CA VAL A 32 -10.00 6.78 -4.00
C VAL A 32 -8.57 6.54 -4.48
N LYS A 33 -8.09 7.42 -5.37
CA LYS A 33 -6.82 7.28 -6.10
C LYS A 33 -5.65 7.86 -5.33
N LEU A 34 -4.43 7.61 -5.82
CA LEU A 34 -3.30 8.49 -5.55
C LEU A 34 -3.47 9.88 -6.18
N THR A 35 -2.84 10.85 -5.54
CA THR A 35 -2.54 12.17 -6.13
C THR A 35 -1.31 12.07 -7.04
N GLN A 36 -1.05 13.07 -7.89
CA GLN A 36 0.19 13.13 -8.68
C GLN A 36 1.44 13.04 -7.78
N PHE A 37 1.48 13.81 -6.69
CA PHE A 37 2.53 13.73 -5.68
C PHE A 37 2.60 12.34 -5.01
N GLY A 38 1.48 11.65 -4.87
CA GLY A 38 1.43 10.26 -4.42
C GLY A 38 2.13 9.29 -5.39
N HIS A 39 2.01 9.49 -6.71
CA HIS A 39 2.76 8.69 -7.69
C HIS A 39 4.27 8.96 -7.61
N GLU A 40 4.68 10.21 -7.45
CA GLU A 40 6.08 10.60 -7.25
C GLU A 40 6.67 9.98 -5.96
N GLN A 41 5.93 10.02 -4.85
CA GLN A 41 6.26 9.34 -3.60
C GLN A 41 6.44 7.82 -3.78
N ALA A 42 5.57 7.18 -4.55
CA ALA A 42 5.62 5.74 -4.78
C ALA A 42 6.85 5.32 -5.61
N ARG A 43 7.20 6.06 -6.67
CA ARG A 43 8.44 5.83 -7.43
C ARG A 43 9.69 6.06 -6.57
N ALA A 44 9.71 7.15 -5.79
CA ALA A 44 10.79 7.42 -4.85
C ALA A 44 10.92 6.36 -3.73
N ALA A 45 9.85 5.61 -3.43
CA ALA A 45 9.92 4.46 -2.53
C ALA A 45 10.50 3.22 -3.22
N GLY A 46 10.17 2.96 -4.49
CA GLY A 46 10.71 1.83 -5.24
C GLY A 46 12.17 2.00 -5.65
N HIS A 47 12.65 3.22 -5.92
CA HIS A 47 14.09 3.49 -6.07
C HIS A 47 14.85 3.15 -4.78
N ARG A 48 14.41 3.64 -3.61
CA ARG A 48 14.99 3.28 -2.30
C ARG A 48 14.91 1.80 -1.98
N LEU A 49 13.91 1.10 -2.52
CA LEU A 49 13.81 -0.35 -2.40
C LEU A 49 14.90 -1.05 -3.23
N LYS A 50 15.20 -0.57 -4.45
CA LYS A 50 16.30 -1.10 -5.28
C LYS A 50 17.66 -1.03 -4.57
N ASP A 51 17.90 0.03 -3.78
CA ASP A 51 19.13 0.21 -2.98
C ASP A 51 19.29 -0.81 -1.82
N ILE A 52 18.21 -1.47 -1.39
CA ILE A 52 18.18 -2.40 -0.25
C ILE A 52 18.23 -3.87 -0.70
N LEU A 53 17.97 -4.13 -1.98
CA LEU A 53 17.84 -5.47 -2.56
C LEU A 53 19.16 -5.97 -3.15
N LEU A 54 19.42 -7.26 -2.96
CA LEU A 54 20.57 -7.96 -3.53
C LEU A 54 20.15 -8.59 -4.88
N PRO A 55 21.03 -8.71 -5.89
CA PRO A 55 20.67 -9.28 -7.19
C PRO A 55 20.09 -10.71 -7.17
N SER A 56 20.33 -11.45 -6.08
CA SER A 56 19.82 -12.79 -5.78
C SER A 56 18.48 -12.83 -5.05
N ASP A 57 17.97 -11.71 -4.54
CA ASP A 57 16.66 -11.68 -3.89
C ASP A 57 15.53 -11.88 -4.92
N THR A 58 14.41 -12.46 -4.48
CA THR A 58 13.14 -12.41 -5.19
C THR A 58 12.13 -11.61 -4.39
N LEU A 59 11.25 -10.90 -5.08
CA LEU A 59 10.20 -10.10 -4.50
C LEU A 59 8.86 -10.85 -4.56
N GLN A 60 8.20 -10.93 -3.41
CA GLN A 60 6.78 -11.19 -3.32
C GLN A 60 6.15 -9.90 -2.77
N ILE A 61 4.98 -9.49 -3.27
CA ILE A 61 4.29 -8.27 -2.82
C ILE A 61 2.82 -8.59 -2.56
N TYR A 62 2.40 -8.61 -1.28
CA TYR A 62 0.98 -8.58 -0.93
C TYR A 62 0.51 -7.12 -0.94
N THR A 63 -0.40 -6.80 -1.85
CA THR A 63 -1.04 -5.48 -1.93
C THR A 63 -2.52 -5.55 -1.56
N SER A 64 -3.04 -4.44 -1.04
CA SER A 64 -4.44 -4.33 -0.65
C SER A 64 -5.31 -3.99 -1.88
N PRO A 65 -6.54 -4.53 -2.01
CA PRO A 65 -7.42 -4.31 -3.17
C PRO A 65 -7.89 -2.86 -3.39
N TYR A 66 -7.52 -1.92 -2.51
CA TYR A 66 -7.89 -0.52 -2.64
C TYR A 66 -7.06 0.16 -3.75
N ARG A 67 -7.67 1.11 -4.45
CA ARG A 67 -7.07 1.74 -5.62
C ARG A 67 -5.74 2.45 -5.29
N ARG A 68 -5.70 3.24 -4.22
CA ARG A 68 -4.47 3.87 -3.69
C ARG A 68 -3.32 2.90 -3.41
N THR A 69 -3.57 1.69 -2.92
CA THR A 69 -2.52 0.68 -2.68
C THR A 69 -2.06 0.02 -3.98
N ARG A 70 -2.99 -0.38 -4.86
CA ARG A 70 -2.65 -0.89 -6.20
C ARG A 70 -1.81 0.10 -7.00
N GLU A 71 -2.19 1.37 -7.02
CA GLU A 71 -1.45 2.45 -7.71
C GLU A 71 -0.07 2.69 -7.08
N THR A 72 0.05 2.60 -5.75
CA THR A 72 1.37 2.66 -5.07
C THR A 72 2.26 1.48 -5.49
N THR A 73 1.74 0.25 -5.42
CA THR A 73 2.46 -0.96 -5.82
C THR A 73 2.91 -0.91 -7.29
N ALA A 74 2.04 -0.47 -8.20
CA ALA A 74 2.38 -0.35 -9.62
C ALA A 74 3.54 0.63 -9.87
N ASN A 75 3.55 1.78 -9.19
CA ASN A 75 4.61 2.80 -9.34
C ASN A 75 5.93 2.34 -8.69
N ILE A 76 5.88 1.54 -7.63
CA ILE A 76 7.05 0.89 -7.05
C ILE A 76 7.65 -0.10 -8.06
N VAL A 77 6.85 -1.03 -8.60
CA VAL A 77 7.32 -2.04 -9.57
C VAL A 77 7.83 -1.40 -10.86
N GLU A 78 7.17 -0.36 -11.36
CA GLU A 78 7.66 0.47 -12.48
C GLU A 78 9.06 1.03 -12.20
N SER A 79 9.28 1.62 -11.02
CA SER A 79 10.56 2.25 -10.65
C SER A 79 11.72 1.28 -10.33
N LEU A 80 11.44 -0.02 -10.19
CA LEU A 80 12.48 -1.06 -10.05
C LEU A 80 13.14 -1.41 -11.39
N GLY A 81 12.40 -1.30 -12.50
CA GLY A 81 12.85 -1.67 -13.85
C GLY A 81 12.74 -3.18 -14.16
N ASP A 82 12.97 -3.53 -15.42
CA ASP A 82 12.70 -4.88 -15.93
C ASP A 82 13.52 -6.00 -15.24
N ASP A 83 14.72 -5.71 -14.71
CA ASP A 83 15.57 -6.63 -13.90
C ASP A 83 14.80 -7.33 -12.77
N TRP A 84 13.79 -6.64 -12.24
CA TRP A 84 12.98 -7.05 -11.10
C TRP A 84 11.61 -7.60 -11.50
N LYS A 85 11.16 -7.35 -12.72
CA LYS A 85 9.81 -7.69 -13.21
C LYS A 85 9.56 -9.20 -13.19
N GLU A 86 10.52 -9.98 -13.67
CA GLU A 86 10.46 -11.45 -13.63
C GLU A 86 10.71 -12.03 -12.22
N LYS A 87 11.37 -11.26 -11.36
CA LYS A 87 11.64 -11.61 -9.96
C LYS A 87 10.54 -11.17 -8.99
N THR A 88 9.47 -10.53 -9.47
CA THR A 88 8.43 -9.92 -8.63
C THR A 88 7.07 -10.56 -8.84
N THR A 89 6.59 -11.33 -7.86
CA THR A 89 5.21 -11.83 -7.84
C THR A 89 4.32 -10.92 -7.01
N VAL A 90 3.35 -10.27 -7.64
CA VAL A 90 2.34 -9.43 -6.96
C VAL A 90 1.09 -10.25 -6.68
N TYR A 91 0.63 -10.21 -5.44
CA TYR A 91 -0.56 -10.89 -4.95
C TYR A 91 -1.51 -9.86 -4.31
N GLU A 92 -2.81 -10.05 -4.48
CA GLU A 92 -3.83 -9.24 -3.80
C GLU A 92 -4.41 -9.99 -2.60
N GLU A 93 -4.36 -9.38 -1.41
CA GLU A 93 -4.88 -9.99 -0.18
C GLU A 93 -6.00 -9.13 0.44
N PRO A 94 -7.28 -9.52 0.30
CA PRO A 94 -8.42 -8.79 0.86
C PRO A 94 -8.45 -8.67 2.38
N ARG A 95 -7.60 -9.37 3.14
CA ARG A 95 -7.45 -9.23 4.59
C ARG A 95 -6.65 -8.00 4.99
N ILE A 96 -5.73 -7.52 4.16
CA ILE A 96 -4.86 -6.37 4.47
C ILE A 96 -5.48 -5.03 4.04
N ARG A 97 -6.79 -4.89 4.23
CA ARG A 97 -7.52 -3.63 3.99
C ARG A 97 -7.47 -2.71 5.20
N GLU A 98 -7.46 -1.41 4.92
CA GLU A 98 -7.58 -0.36 5.93
C GLU A 98 -8.87 -0.53 6.77
N GLN A 99 -8.79 -0.26 8.08
CA GLN A 99 -9.88 -0.53 9.00
C GLN A 99 -11.16 0.22 8.62
N VAL A 100 -12.23 -0.52 8.35
CA VAL A 100 -13.49 0.03 7.84
C VAL A 100 -14.22 0.80 8.94
N TRP A 101 -14.24 2.14 8.83
CA TRP A 101 -14.81 3.09 9.80
C TRP A 101 -16.36 3.06 9.96
N LYS A 102 -17.02 1.93 9.72
CA LYS A 102 -18.48 1.80 9.82
C LYS A 102 -18.97 1.45 11.23
N LEU A 103 -18.23 0.68 12.03
CA LEU A 103 -18.64 0.34 13.40
C LEU A 103 -18.64 1.54 14.37
N PRO A 104 -17.57 2.37 14.48
CA PRO A 104 -17.55 3.48 15.44
C PRO A 104 -18.66 4.51 15.24
N ARG A 105 -19.18 4.62 14.01
CA ARG A 105 -20.29 5.53 13.66
C ARG A 105 -21.67 5.02 14.11
N MET A 106 -21.83 3.72 14.37
CA MET A 106 -23.02 3.17 15.05
C MET A 106 -22.94 3.33 16.58
N LEU A 107 -21.73 3.46 17.13
CA LEU A 107 -21.44 3.50 18.56
C LEU A 107 -21.28 4.93 19.13
N GLY A 108 -21.67 5.96 18.37
CA GLY A 108 -21.70 7.35 18.84
C GLY A 108 -20.33 8.02 19.12
N ILE A 109 -19.21 7.39 18.77
CA ILE A 109 -17.88 7.88 19.14
C ILE A 109 -17.51 9.13 18.30
N SER A 110 -17.17 10.26 18.95
CA SER A 110 -16.84 11.52 18.27
C SER A 110 -15.67 11.37 17.29
N ARG A 111 -15.68 12.20 16.24
CA ARG A 111 -14.63 12.29 15.21
C ARG A 111 -13.33 12.90 15.72
N GLU A 112 -13.36 13.69 16.79
CA GLU A 112 -12.28 14.61 17.15
C GLU A 112 -11.04 13.90 17.71
N ASN A 113 -11.22 12.89 18.55
CA ASN A 113 -10.11 12.21 19.25
C ASN A 113 -9.37 11.15 18.41
N MET A 114 -9.61 11.06 17.10
CA MET A 114 -9.09 9.96 16.25
C MET A 114 -8.48 10.44 14.94
N ALA A 115 -7.75 11.56 15.01
CA ALA A 115 -6.77 11.92 14.00
C ALA A 115 -5.67 10.84 13.88
N GLY A 116 -5.12 10.66 12.67
CA GLY A 116 -3.80 10.06 12.49
C GLY A 116 -3.67 8.53 12.52
N LYS A 117 -4.74 7.73 12.65
CA LYS A 117 -4.65 6.26 12.50
C LYS A 117 -4.50 5.82 11.04
N SER A 118 -3.35 6.13 10.46
CA SER A 118 -2.84 5.53 9.23
C SER A 118 -2.73 4.01 9.39
N CYS A 119 -3.43 3.24 8.56
CA CYS A 119 -3.39 1.79 8.72
C CYS A 119 -2.02 1.21 8.29
N LEU A 120 -1.37 0.53 9.23
CA LEU A 120 -0.05 -0.08 9.08
C LEU A 120 -0.15 -1.54 8.58
N TRP A 121 0.79 -1.93 7.72
CA TRP A 121 1.20 -3.34 7.47
C TRP A 121 0.04 -4.20 6.90
N SER A 122 0.15 -5.51 6.62
CA SER A 122 1.18 -6.55 6.77
C SER A 122 0.97 -7.58 5.61
N LEU A 123 1.45 -8.82 5.52
CA LEU A 123 2.61 -9.54 6.08
C LEU A 123 3.07 -10.52 4.97
N LEU A 124 4.32 -10.45 4.51
CA LEU A 124 4.84 -11.37 3.48
C LEU A 124 5.42 -12.65 4.08
N LEU A 125 4.53 -13.59 4.39
CA LEU A 125 4.90 -14.98 4.63
C LEU A 125 5.04 -15.71 3.29
N PRO A 126 6.21 -16.28 2.94
CA PRO A 126 6.25 -17.29 1.90
C PRO A 126 5.48 -18.53 2.38
N ASN A 127 4.69 -19.10 1.47
CA ASN A 127 3.98 -20.35 1.68
C ASN A 127 4.76 -21.52 1.00
N PRO A 128 4.28 -22.78 0.96
CA PRO A 128 5.13 -23.98 0.96
C PRO A 128 6.21 -24.05 -0.13
#